data_AF-A0A2M7BDU2-F1
#
_entry.id   AF-A0A2M7BDU2-F1
#
_cell.length_a   1.000
_cell.length_b   1.000
_cell.length_c   1.000
_cell.angle_alpha   90.00
_cell.angle_beta   90.00
_cell.angle_gamma   90.00
#
_symmetry.space_group_name_H-M   'P 1'
#
loop_
_entity.id
_entity.type
_entity.pdbx_description
1 polymer ?
#
loop_
_entity_poly.entity_id
_entity_poly.type
_entity_poly.pdbx_seq_one_letter_code
_entity_poly.pdbx_strand_id
1 'polypeptide(L)'
;MQKAKGKNQKLENGFESSRALQELFHLYTHLLIGGKEICCPYWMNLLKRMVYGPYGGKGTPMQIISATEEEARKEGLDLSKMNSDKILSFMRRKKIGVDCSGFVFAMLDVLDREKGGNGLADDIPNCRGKLLCRANVRMLTDEKVVVSVEKVNDIVVGDLIRLDGGKHVAVVIGITRESGRVKEIEYAHSSKKTSLARGVHSDKIMVINPDLNLGAQTWLEKTAENENYGQKYLLTAKRDGIKRLKIWA
;
A
#
# COMPACT_ATOMS: atom_id res chain seq x y z
N MET A 1 -45.51 -16.77 -26.69
CA MET A 1 -44.25 -17.56 -26.61
C MET A 1 -43.06 -16.62 -26.66
N GLN A 2 -42.19 -16.75 -25.66
CA GLN A 2 -40.77 -16.38 -25.55
C GLN A 2 -40.27 -14.98 -25.94
N LYS A 3 -39.73 -14.34 -24.90
CA LYS A 3 -38.84 -13.17 -24.87
C LYS A 3 -37.46 -13.44 -25.48
N ALA A 4 -36.84 -12.34 -25.91
CA ALA A 4 -35.43 -11.96 -25.77
C ALA A 4 -34.34 -12.74 -26.53
N LYS A 5 -33.65 -12.00 -27.43
CA LYS A 5 -32.18 -11.97 -27.55
C LYS A 5 -31.82 -10.49 -27.72
N GLY A 6 -31.32 -9.80 -26.70
CA GLY A 6 -30.04 -10.06 -26.04
C GLY A 6 -29.02 -9.13 -26.72
N LYS A 7 -28.98 -7.87 -26.27
CA LYS A 7 -27.98 -6.89 -26.73
C LYS A 7 -26.59 -7.40 -26.38
N ASN A 8 -25.73 -7.59 -27.38
CA ASN A 8 -24.30 -7.76 -27.19
C ASN A 8 -23.75 -6.47 -26.54
N GLN A 9 -23.55 -6.50 -25.22
CA GLN A 9 -22.69 -5.53 -24.54
C GLN A 9 -21.25 -5.85 -24.91
N LYS A 10 -20.60 -4.93 -25.65
CA LYS A 10 -19.14 -4.90 -25.76
C LYS A 10 -18.59 -4.77 -24.34
N LEU A 11 -17.96 -5.81 -23.83
CA LEU A 11 -17.18 -5.71 -22.59
C LEU A 11 -15.94 -4.89 -22.92
N GLU A 12 -15.91 -3.62 -22.51
CA GLU A 12 -14.80 -2.71 -22.75
C GLU A 12 -13.54 -3.18 -22.02
N ASN A 13 -12.40 -3.04 -22.69
CA ASN A 13 -11.09 -3.15 -22.06
C ASN A 13 -10.84 -1.85 -21.29
N GLY A 14 -10.45 -1.95 -20.02
CA GLY A 14 -10.35 -0.79 -19.15
C GLY A 14 -9.29 -0.95 -18.08
N PHE A 15 -8.61 0.16 -17.78
CA PHE A 15 -7.78 0.31 -16.59
C PHE A 15 -8.59 1.04 -15.52
N GLU A 16 -8.77 0.41 -14.37
CA GLU A 16 -9.47 0.93 -13.20
C GLU A 16 -8.43 1.44 -12.20
N SER A 17 -8.56 2.68 -11.74
CA SER A 17 -7.73 3.26 -10.66
C SER A 17 -8.51 4.33 -9.90
N SER A 18 -7.96 4.76 -8.76
CA SER A 18 -8.46 5.91 -7.99
C SER A 18 -7.47 7.06 -8.11
N ARG A 19 -7.97 8.26 -8.41
CA ARG A 19 -7.12 9.45 -8.53
C ARG A 19 -6.47 9.78 -7.20
N ALA A 20 -7.23 9.77 -6.10
CA ALA A 20 -6.72 10.04 -4.75
C ALA A 20 -5.62 9.06 -4.33
N LEU A 21 -5.76 7.77 -4.67
CA LEU A 21 -4.70 6.79 -4.41
C LEU A 21 -3.43 7.11 -5.21
N GLN A 22 -3.57 7.35 -6.50
CA GLN A 22 -2.43 7.60 -7.39
C GLN A 22 -1.68 8.89 -7.00
N GLU A 23 -2.41 9.96 -6.65
CA GLU A 23 -1.82 11.21 -6.15
C GLU A 23 -1.08 10.99 -4.82
N LEU A 24 -1.68 10.30 -3.84
CA LEU A 24 -1.00 10.05 -2.57
C LEU A 24 0.22 9.12 -2.71
N PHE A 25 0.10 8.08 -3.54
CA PHE A 25 1.22 7.21 -3.87
C PHE A 25 2.38 7.98 -4.51
N HIS A 26 2.08 8.89 -5.45
CA HIS A 26 3.06 9.77 -6.07
C HIS A 26 3.78 10.63 -5.01
N LEU A 27 3.04 11.25 -4.09
CA LEU A 27 3.63 12.05 -3.02
C LEU A 27 4.59 11.25 -2.12
N TYR A 28 4.28 9.99 -1.82
CA TYR A 28 5.19 9.13 -1.05
C TYR A 28 6.43 8.67 -1.86
N THR A 29 6.33 8.58 -3.17
CA THR A 29 7.44 8.13 -4.04
C THR A 29 8.32 9.27 -4.55
N HIS A 30 7.85 10.53 -4.45
CA HIS A 30 8.52 11.73 -4.96
C HIS A 30 8.56 12.85 -3.88
N LEU A 31 9.05 12.53 -2.68
CA LEU A 31 9.18 13.54 -1.63
C LEU A 31 10.19 14.60 -2.04
N LEU A 32 9.77 15.86 -2.13
CA LEU A 32 10.66 16.97 -2.46
C LEU A 32 11.48 17.38 -1.23
N ILE A 33 12.75 16.95 -1.17
CA ILE A 33 13.65 17.20 -0.04
C ILE A 33 14.98 17.76 -0.57
N GLY A 34 15.33 18.98 -0.16
CA GLY A 34 16.56 19.64 -0.63
C GLY A 34 16.60 19.81 -2.16
N GLY A 35 15.45 20.07 -2.78
CA GLY A 35 15.29 20.23 -4.23
C GLY A 35 15.39 18.93 -5.03
N LYS A 36 15.27 17.76 -4.40
CA LYS A 36 15.36 16.45 -5.05
C LYS A 36 14.15 15.60 -4.70
N GLU A 37 13.74 14.75 -5.63
CA GLU A 37 12.71 13.75 -5.39
C GLU A 37 13.33 12.53 -4.70
N ILE A 38 12.79 12.20 -3.53
CA ILE A 38 13.24 11.09 -2.69
C ILE A 38 12.07 10.14 -2.47
N CYS A 39 12.26 8.87 -2.80
CA CYS A 39 11.29 7.84 -2.44
C CYS A 39 11.30 7.62 -0.92
N CYS A 40 10.11 7.64 -0.31
CA CYS A 40 9.95 7.45 1.13
C CYS A 40 10.52 6.10 1.59
N PRO A 41 11.53 6.09 2.49
CA PRO A 41 12.08 4.85 2.99
C PRO A 41 11.11 4.09 3.90
N TYR A 42 11.29 2.77 3.95
CA TYR A 42 10.62 1.94 4.93
C TYR A 42 11.20 2.21 6.32
N TRP A 43 10.35 2.54 7.28
CA TRP A 43 10.73 2.58 8.68
C TRP A 43 9.59 2.13 9.58
N MET A 44 9.87 1.21 10.51
CA MET A 44 8.91 0.75 11.50
C MET A 44 9.50 0.82 12.90
N ASN A 45 8.71 1.25 13.87
CA ASN A 45 9.09 1.12 15.28
C ASN A 45 8.95 -0.35 15.71
N LEU A 46 10.07 -1.02 15.93
CA LEU A 46 10.06 -2.34 16.55
C LEU A 46 9.80 -2.14 18.05
N LEU A 47 8.55 -2.42 18.48
CA LEU A 47 8.00 -2.28 19.84
C LEU A 47 8.93 -2.71 20.99
N LYS A 48 9.95 -3.53 20.72
CA LYS A 48 10.94 -3.99 21.69
C LYS A 48 12.05 -3.00 22.02
N ARG A 49 12.18 -1.86 21.32
CA ARG A 49 13.36 -0.99 21.47
C ARG A 49 13.11 0.39 22.08
N MET A 50 11.87 0.79 22.38
CA MET A 50 11.52 2.15 22.86
C MET A 50 12.17 3.28 22.03
N VAL A 51 12.44 2.99 20.76
CA VAL A 51 13.06 3.93 19.84
C VAL A 51 11.96 4.59 19.02
N TYR A 52 11.69 5.85 19.31
CA TYR A 52 10.69 6.63 18.60
C TYR A 52 11.38 7.42 17.49
N GLY A 53 11.08 7.06 16.24
CA GLY A 53 11.29 7.92 15.08
C GLY A 53 10.06 8.83 14.90
N PRO A 54 10.18 9.91 14.11
CA PRO A 54 9.07 10.83 13.86
C PRO A 54 7.81 10.09 13.42
N TYR A 55 6.68 10.44 14.03
CA TYR A 55 5.34 9.90 13.74
C TYR A 55 5.21 8.36 13.81
N GLY A 56 6.16 7.65 14.42
CA GLY A 56 6.05 6.20 14.63
C GLY A 56 5.93 5.35 13.37
N GLY A 57 6.38 5.86 12.21
CA GLY A 57 6.27 5.17 10.93
C GLY A 57 4.92 5.37 10.24
N LYS A 58 4.16 6.40 10.67
CA LYS A 58 2.81 6.76 10.19
C LYS A 58 2.75 8.18 9.63
N GLY A 59 3.89 8.80 9.35
CA GLY A 59 3.92 10.18 8.88
C GLY A 59 3.28 10.34 7.51
N THR A 60 2.58 11.45 7.30
CA THR A 60 2.16 11.90 5.96
C THR A 60 3.38 12.35 5.15
N PRO A 61 3.29 12.49 3.80
CA PRO A 61 4.40 12.97 2.99
C PRO A 61 4.98 14.30 3.49
N MET A 62 4.13 15.28 3.79
CA MET A 62 4.55 16.58 4.32
C MET A 62 5.22 16.47 5.69
N GLN A 63 4.69 15.63 6.58
CA GLN A 63 5.31 15.38 7.89
C GLN A 63 6.70 14.75 7.76
N ILE A 64 6.87 13.85 6.80
CA ILE A 64 8.16 13.20 6.53
C ILE A 64 9.17 14.20 5.96
N ILE A 65 8.75 15.08 5.05
CA ILE A 65 9.58 16.17 4.52
C ILE A 65 10.00 17.10 5.67
N SER A 66 9.05 17.64 6.43
CA SER A 66 9.35 18.57 7.53
C SER A 66 10.25 17.94 8.60
N ALA A 67 10.02 16.68 8.97
CA ALA A 67 10.89 15.99 9.93
C ALA A 67 12.33 15.82 9.40
N THR A 68 12.49 15.59 8.09
CA THR A 68 13.81 15.46 7.46
C THR A 68 14.56 16.79 7.48
N GLU A 69 13.88 17.87 7.12
CA GLU A 69 14.44 19.23 7.13
C GLU A 69 14.78 19.70 8.54
N GLU A 70 13.92 19.41 9.52
CA GLU A 70 14.17 19.74 10.92
C GLU A 70 15.38 19.01 11.48
N GLU A 71 15.50 17.71 11.24
CA GLU A 71 16.66 16.93 11.68
C GLU A 71 17.94 17.36 10.97
N ALA A 72 17.87 17.74 9.70
CA ALA A 72 19.04 18.23 8.96
C ALA A 72 19.54 19.56 9.52
N ARG A 73 18.62 20.49 9.81
CA ARG A 73 18.91 21.77 10.46
C ARG A 73 19.55 21.59 11.83
N LYS A 74 19.07 20.63 12.64
CA LYS A 74 19.69 20.30 13.93
C LYS A 74 21.14 19.80 13.80
N GLU A 75 21.47 19.12 12.70
CA GLU A 75 22.84 18.64 12.41
C GLU A 75 23.68 19.63 11.57
N GLY A 76 23.16 20.83 11.24
CA GLY A 76 23.86 21.78 10.37
C GLY A 76 24.10 21.27 8.95
N LEU A 77 23.25 20.34 8.47
CA LEU A 77 23.35 19.74 7.15
C LEU A 77 22.58 20.54 6.11
N ASP A 78 23.21 20.75 4.95
CA ASP A 78 22.58 21.36 3.78
C ASP A 78 22.10 20.27 2.82
N LEU A 79 20.81 19.93 2.91
CA LEU A 79 20.17 18.89 2.08
C LEU A 79 20.27 19.20 0.58
N SER A 80 20.35 20.48 0.19
CA SER A 80 20.47 20.86 -1.22
C SER A 80 21.80 20.40 -1.84
N LYS A 81 22.86 20.29 -1.03
CA LYS A 81 24.19 19.81 -1.44
C LYS A 81 24.35 18.30 -1.36
N MET A 82 23.42 17.58 -0.74
CA MET A 82 23.45 16.12 -0.64
C MET A 82 22.80 15.48 -1.87
N ASN A 83 23.35 14.38 -2.37
CA ASN A 83 22.67 13.56 -3.39
C ASN A 83 21.55 12.71 -2.76
N SER A 84 20.69 12.13 -3.59
CA SER A 84 19.52 11.37 -3.13
C SER A 84 19.86 10.21 -2.21
N ASP A 85 20.94 9.47 -2.49
CA ASP A 85 21.38 8.34 -1.64
C ASP A 85 21.82 8.79 -0.23
N LYS A 86 22.49 9.94 -0.13
CA LYS A 86 22.90 10.52 1.15
C LYS A 86 21.68 11.01 1.93
N ILE A 87 20.70 11.63 1.27
CA ILE A 87 19.44 12.04 1.89
C ILE A 87 18.68 10.82 2.40
N LEU A 88 18.56 9.77 1.58
CA LEU A 88 17.89 8.53 1.97
C LEU A 88 18.58 7.83 3.15
N SER A 89 19.92 7.80 3.14
CA SER A 89 20.72 7.27 4.25
C SER A 89 20.53 8.10 5.53
N PHE A 90 20.46 9.42 5.39
CA PHE A 90 20.16 10.33 6.48
C PHE A 90 18.77 10.07 7.08
N MET A 91 17.72 10.00 6.26
CA MET A 91 16.35 9.69 6.70
C MET A 91 16.30 8.36 7.46
N ARG A 92 16.95 7.32 6.93
CA ARG A 92 17.02 6.00 7.59
C ARG A 92 17.75 6.06 8.94
N ARG A 93 18.89 6.76 9.02
CA ARG A 93 19.63 7.00 10.27
C ARG A 93 18.78 7.72 11.31
N LYS A 94 18.00 8.71 10.84
CA LYS A 94 17.04 9.49 11.62
C LYS A 94 15.71 8.80 11.87
N LYS A 95 15.53 7.57 11.37
CA LYS A 95 14.34 6.78 11.62
C LYS A 95 13.07 7.45 11.08
N ILE A 96 13.25 8.20 9.99
CA ILE A 96 12.19 8.89 9.25
C ILE A 96 11.77 7.98 8.12
N GLY A 97 10.47 7.74 7.99
CA GLY A 97 9.90 6.90 6.95
C GLY A 97 8.51 6.42 7.34
N VAL A 98 8.00 5.45 6.57
CA VAL A 98 6.66 4.89 6.78
C VAL A 98 6.73 3.36 6.80
N ASP A 99 5.93 2.72 7.65
CA ASP A 99 5.76 1.26 7.63
C ASP A 99 4.60 0.84 6.71
N CYS A 100 4.48 -0.47 6.46
CA CYS A 100 3.47 -1.01 5.55
C CYS A 100 2.04 -0.63 5.93
N SER A 101 1.69 -0.79 7.20
CA SER A 101 0.34 -0.49 7.69
C SER A 101 0.04 1.00 7.79
N GLY A 102 1.05 1.84 8.04
CA GLY A 102 0.89 3.30 8.05
C GLY A 102 0.65 3.85 6.66
N PHE A 103 1.43 3.38 5.70
CA PHE A 103 1.24 3.71 4.30
C PHE A 103 -0.15 3.26 3.81
N VAL A 104 -0.51 1.99 4.04
CA VAL A 104 -1.81 1.46 3.61
C VAL A 104 -2.99 2.17 4.30
N PHE A 105 -2.87 2.50 5.59
CA PHE A 105 -3.91 3.29 6.26
C PHE A 105 -4.10 4.66 5.59
N ALA A 106 -3.02 5.39 5.28
CA ALA A 106 -3.11 6.68 4.62
C ALA A 106 -3.75 6.58 3.22
N MET A 107 -3.39 5.55 2.46
CA MET A 107 -3.98 5.23 1.15
C MET A 107 -5.49 4.98 1.25
N LEU A 108 -5.91 4.14 2.20
CA LEU A 108 -7.32 3.85 2.38
C LEU A 108 -8.11 5.04 2.95
N ASP A 109 -7.50 5.89 3.78
CA ASP A 109 -8.15 7.10 4.31
C ASP A 109 -8.50 8.08 3.20
N VAL A 110 -7.58 8.34 2.25
CA VAL A 110 -7.87 9.23 1.11
C VAL A 110 -8.88 8.63 0.14
N LEU A 111 -8.85 7.30 -0.06
CA LEU A 111 -9.84 6.63 -0.88
C LEU A 111 -11.24 6.69 -0.26
N ASP A 112 -11.35 6.52 1.06
CA ASP A 112 -12.63 6.64 1.75
C ASP A 112 -13.25 8.03 1.56
N ARG A 113 -12.43 9.08 1.69
CA ARG A 113 -12.83 10.48 1.43
C ARG A 113 -13.26 10.69 -0.02
N GLU A 114 -12.53 10.13 -0.99
CA GLU A 114 -12.90 10.19 -2.41
C GLU A 114 -14.27 9.53 -2.67
N LYS A 115 -14.58 8.45 -1.93
CA LYS A 115 -15.88 7.76 -1.98
C LYS A 115 -16.99 8.47 -1.18
N GLY A 116 -16.72 9.64 -0.60
CA GLY A 116 -17.69 10.44 0.16
C GLY A 116 -17.76 10.10 1.65
N GLY A 117 -16.86 9.27 2.16
CA GLY A 117 -16.70 8.99 3.58
C GLY A 117 -15.97 10.10 4.35
N ASN A 118 -15.84 9.94 5.67
CA ASN A 118 -15.18 10.91 6.54
C ASN A 118 -13.67 10.60 6.74
N GLY A 119 -13.16 9.58 6.06
CA GLY A 119 -11.86 8.98 6.30
C GLY A 119 -11.98 7.71 7.16
N LEU A 120 -11.01 6.82 6.99
CA LEU A 120 -11.03 5.47 7.53
C LEU A 120 -10.94 5.41 9.06
N ALA A 121 -10.46 6.49 9.70
CA ALA A 121 -10.28 6.53 11.14
C ALA A 121 -11.59 6.28 11.91
N ASP A 122 -12.73 6.69 11.37
CA ASP A 122 -14.02 6.56 12.07
C ASP A 122 -14.64 5.17 11.93
N ASP A 123 -14.23 4.42 10.89
CA ASP A 123 -14.76 3.08 10.59
C ASP A 123 -13.89 1.94 11.17
N ILE A 124 -12.67 2.25 11.61
CA ILE A 124 -11.81 1.26 12.27
C ILE A 124 -12.00 1.33 13.80
N PRO A 125 -12.31 0.20 14.47
CA PRO A 125 -12.43 0.15 15.92
C PRO A 125 -11.21 0.75 16.63
N ASN A 126 -11.47 1.63 17.60
CA ASN A 126 -10.48 2.35 18.41
C ASN A 126 -9.67 3.47 17.70
N CYS A 127 -9.99 3.77 16.43
CA CYS A 127 -9.36 4.85 15.66
C CYS A 127 -10.17 6.15 15.61
N ARG A 128 -11.45 6.13 16.03
CA ARG A 128 -12.38 7.28 15.90
C ARG A 128 -11.77 8.59 16.41
N GLY A 129 -11.79 9.62 15.56
CA GLY A 129 -11.24 10.95 15.84
C GLY A 129 -9.70 11.02 16.01
N LYS A 130 -8.95 9.96 15.72
CA LYS A 130 -7.47 9.94 15.83
C LYS A 130 -6.83 10.00 14.45
N LEU A 131 -6.28 11.17 14.12
CA LEU A 131 -5.53 11.42 12.87
C LEU A 131 -4.34 10.45 12.68
N LEU A 132 -3.77 9.96 13.78
CA LEU A 132 -2.69 8.99 13.84
C LEU A 132 -3.17 7.75 14.61
N CYS A 133 -4.14 7.05 14.05
CA CYS A 133 -4.45 5.74 14.60
C CYS A 133 -3.19 4.87 14.55
N ARG A 134 -2.91 4.10 15.62
CA ARG A 134 -1.83 3.10 15.66
C ARG A 134 -2.19 1.89 14.78
N ALA A 135 -2.59 2.16 13.55
CA ALA A 135 -2.96 1.19 12.55
C ALA A 135 -1.81 0.18 12.43
N ASN A 136 -2.19 -1.08 12.48
CA ASN A 136 -1.29 -2.20 12.29
C ASN A 136 -2.01 -3.22 11.40
N VAL A 137 -1.23 -4.13 10.82
CA VAL A 137 -1.73 -5.12 9.86
C VAL A 137 -2.89 -5.93 10.44
N ARG A 138 -2.81 -6.32 11.72
CA ARG A 138 -3.87 -7.08 12.38
C ARG A 138 -5.17 -6.28 12.43
N MET A 139 -5.13 -5.01 12.81
CA MET A 139 -6.33 -4.15 12.85
C MET A 139 -6.95 -3.96 11.47
N LEU A 140 -6.12 -3.68 10.45
CA LEU A 140 -6.57 -3.45 9.07
C LEU A 140 -7.14 -4.69 8.39
N THR A 141 -6.78 -5.89 8.87
CA THR A 141 -7.17 -7.17 8.26
C THR A 141 -7.98 -8.06 9.20
N ASP A 142 -8.49 -7.50 10.30
CA ASP A 142 -9.36 -8.21 11.24
C ASP A 142 -10.71 -8.49 10.59
N GLU A 143 -11.24 -9.70 10.75
CA GLU A 143 -12.53 -10.11 10.16
C GLU A 143 -13.72 -9.27 10.62
N LYS A 144 -13.58 -8.50 11.71
CA LYS A 144 -14.60 -7.53 12.09
C LYS A 144 -14.67 -6.36 11.10
N VAL A 145 -13.55 -6.00 10.48
CA VAL A 145 -13.38 -4.84 9.59
C VAL A 145 -13.36 -5.26 8.11
N VAL A 146 -12.91 -6.47 7.80
CA VAL A 146 -12.78 -6.96 6.42
C VAL A 146 -13.57 -8.23 6.13
N VAL A 147 -13.81 -8.48 4.83
CA VAL A 147 -14.23 -9.76 4.26
C VAL A 147 -13.15 -10.29 3.32
N SER A 148 -13.05 -11.60 3.14
CA SER A 148 -12.14 -12.18 2.15
C SER A 148 -12.71 -12.04 0.73
N VAL A 149 -11.84 -11.82 -0.24
CA VAL A 149 -12.17 -11.92 -1.67
C VAL A 149 -11.45 -13.15 -2.22
N GLU A 150 -12.22 -14.18 -2.58
CA GLU A 150 -11.69 -15.50 -2.92
C GLU A 150 -11.21 -15.59 -4.38
N LYS A 151 -11.86 -14.87 -5.29
CA LYS A 151 -11.52 -14.85 -6.72
C LYS A 151 -10.85 -13.54 -7.08
N VAL A 152 -9.78 -13.63 -7.84
CA VAL A 152 -9.10 -12.46 -8.39
C VAL A 152 -10.02 -11.63 -9.28
N ASN A 153 -10.99 -12.25 -9.96
CA ASN A 153 -11.91 -11.50 -10.82
C ASN A 153 -12.78 -10.50 -10.06
N ASP A 154 -13.03 -10.77 -8.78
CA ASP A 154 -13.89 -9.97 -7.92
C ASP A 154 -13.11 -8.84 -7.24
N ILE A 155 -11.79 -8.76 -7.44
CA ILE A 155 -10.94 -7.71 -6.84
C ILE A 155 -11.33 -6.32 -7.35
N VAL A 156 -11.20 -5.32 -6.48
CA VAL A 156 -11.43 -3.91 -6.80
C VAL A 156 -10.30 -3.03 -6.27
N VAL A 157 -10.16 -1.84 -6.82
CA VAL A 157 -9.22 -0.82 -6.33
C VAL A 157 -9.55 -0.49 -4.86
N GLY A 158 -8.51 -0.47 -4.03
CA GLY A 158 -8.62 -0.30 -2.58
C GLY A 158 -8.72 -1.61 -1.78
N ASP A 159 -8.84 -2.77 -2.43
CA ASP A 159 -8.69 -4.04 -1.71
C ASP A 159 -7.29 -4.16 -1.10
N LEU A 160 -7.22 -4.77 0.08
CA LEU A 160 -5.99 -5.05 0.80
C LEU A 160 -5.41 -6.39 0.36
N ILE A 161 -4.09 -6.49 0.30
CA ILE A 161 -3.39 -7.78 0.16
C ILE A 161 -2.63 -8.06 1.45
N ARG A 162 -3.12 -9.03 2.22
CA ARG A 162 -2.51 -9.48 3.48
C ARG A 162 -1.40 -10.49 3.19
N LEU A 163 -0.23 -10.30 3.78
CA LEU A 163 0.98 -11.07 3.49
C LEU A 163 1.79 -11.39 4.78
N ASP A 164 2.74 -12.31 4.63
CA ASP A 164 3.71 -12.75 5.64
C ASP A 164 3.03 -13.24 6.94
N GLY A 165 1.93 -13.98 6.78
CA GLY A 165 1.10 -14.47 7.88
C GLY A 165 0.49 -13.34 8.71
N GLY A 166 0.09 -12.24 8.06
CA GLY A 166 -0.48 -11.06 8.70
C GLY A 166 0.53 -10.11 9.34
N LYS A 167 1.79 -10.15 8.90
CA LYS A 167 2.83 -9.20 9.34
C LYS A 167 3.06 -8.08 8.33
N HIS A 168 2.51 -8.22 7.12
CA HIS A 168 2.65 -7.24 6.05
C HIS A 168 1.31 -7.01 5.35
N VAL A 169 1.15 -5.83 4.76
CA VAL A 169 -0.05 -5.46 4.01
C VAL A 169 0.32 -4.57 2.83
N ALA A 170 -0.40 -4.75 1.73
CA ALA A 170 -0.39 -3.90 0.55
C ALA A 170 -1.82 -3.45 0.21
N VAL A 171 -1.95 -2.51 -0.72
CA VAL A 171 -3.24 -2.02 -1.24
C VAL A 171 -3.24 -2.10 -2.77
N VAL A 172 -4.34 -2.53 -3.35
CA VAL A 172 -4.56 -2.53 -4.81
C VAL A 172 -4.80 -1.10 -5.27
N ILE A 173 -3.99 -0.61 -6.20
CA ILE A 173 -4.03 0.77 -6.69
C ILE A 173 -4.43 0.87 -8.17
N GLY A 174 -4.42 -0.25 -8.90
CA GLY A 174 -4.80 -0.32 -10.31
C GLY A 174 -5.22 -1.74 -10.71
N ILE A 175 -6.17 -1.85 -11.64
CA ILE A 175 -6.64 -3.13 -12.19
C ILE A 175 -6.82 -2.97 -13.70
N THR A 176 -6.24 -3.88 -14.48
CA THR A 176 -6.51 -3.96 -15.93
C THR A 176 -7.48 -5.10 -16.19
N ARG A 177 -8.61 -4.80 -16.84
CA ARG A 177 -9.59 -5.79 -17.30
C ARG A 177 -9.61 -5.88 -18.82
N GLU A 178 -9.74 -7.10 -19.32
CA GLU A 178 -9.96 -7.40 -20.72
C GLU A 178 -11.20 -8.28 -20.85
N SER A 179 -12.18 -7.85 -21.65
CA SER A 179 -13.47 -8.56 -21.78
C SER A 179 -14.11 -8.91 -20.43
N GLY A 180 -14.10 -7.97 -19.48
CA GLY A 180 -14.66 -8.15 -18.13
C GLY A 180 -13.86 -9.06 -17.19
N ARG A 181 -12.72 -9.60 -17.62
CA ARG A 181 -11.84 -10.45 -16.80
C ARG A 181 -10.59 -9.71 -16.38
N VAL A 182 -10.20 -9.84 -15.10
CA VAL A 182 -8.95 -9.24 -14.61
C VAL A 182 -7.75 -9.90 -15.29
N LYS A 183 -6.83 -9.07 -15.79
CA LYS A 183 -5.57 -9.49 -16.44
C LYS A 183 -4.35 -9.09 -15.65
N GLU A 184 -4.39 -7.94 -15.02
CA GLU A 184 -3.28 -7.39 -14.24
C GLU A 184 -3.84 -6.69 -13.01
N ILE A 185 -3.14 -6.86 -11.89
CA ILE A 185 -3.38 -6.12 -10.65
C ILE A 185 -2.11 -5.34 -10.35
N GLU A 186 -2.22 -4.02 -10.18
CA GLU A 186 -1.17 -3.18 -9.61
C GLU A 186 -1.44 -2.96 -8.12
N TYR A 187 -0.43 -3.21 -7.29
CA TYR A 187 -0.52 -2.99 -5.86
C TYR A 187 0.66 -2.17 -5.35
N ALA A 188 0.45 -1.44 -4.26
CA ALA A 188 1.48 -0.66 -3.60
C ALA A 188 1.63 -1.05 -2.13
N HIS A 189 2.86 -0.96 -1.64
CA HIS A 189 3.17 -1.13 -0.22
C HIS A 189 4.45 -0.37 0.17
N SER A 190 4.74 -0.33 1.47
CA SER A 190 6.06 0.08 1.96
C SER A 190 6.79 -1.15 2.51
N SER A 191 7.95 -1.52 1.95
CA SER A 191 8.69 -2.73 2.35
C SER A 191 10.21 -2.53 2.33
N LYS A 192 10.91 -3.35 3.12
CA LYS A 192 12.39 -3.48 3.09
C LYS A 192 12.87 -4.82 2.54
N LYS A 193 11.95 -5.68 2.10
CA LYS A 193 12.20 -7.10 1.77
C LYS A 193 12.43 -7.35 0.27
N THR A 194 12.48 -6.30 -0.54
CA THR A 194 12.44 -6.37 -2.01
C THR A 194 13.81 -5.99 -2.58
N SER A 195 14.11 -6.45 -3.80
CA SER A 195 15.44 -6.26 -4.42
C SER A 195 15.68 -4.85 -4.93
N LEU A 196 14.69 -4.28 -5.61
CA LEU A 196 14.87 -3.02 -6.34
C LEU A 196 14.45 -1.79 -5.53
N ALA A 197 13.43 -1.91 -4.67
CA ALA A 197 12.81 -0.76 -4.02
C ALA A 197 12.66 -0.92 -2.50
N ARG A 198 13.52 -0.23 -1.74
CA ARG A 198 13.46 -0.24 -0.25
C ARG A 198 12.69 0.97 0.28
N GLY A 199 11.38 0.84 0.37
CA GLY A 199 10.47 1.90 0.79
C GLY A 199 9.08 1.74 0.20
N VAL A 200 8.39 2.86 -0.04
CA VAL A 200 7.12 2.88 -0.75
C VAL A 200 7.35 2.61 -2.23
N HIS A 201 6.62 1.66 -2.80
CA HIS A 201 6.67 1.34 -4.23
C HIS A 201 5.43 0.54 -4.63
N SER A 202 5.27 0.35 -5.94
CA SER A 202 4.28 -0.55 -6.52
C SER A 202 4.95 -1.63 -7.35
N ASP A 203 4.21 -2.71 -7.55
CA ASP A 203 4.55 -3.79 -8.48
C ASP A 203 3.24 -4.44 -8.97
N LYS A 204 3.37 -5.46 -9.82
CA LYS A 204 2.27 -6.05 -10.58
C LYS A 204 2.12 -7.54 -10.34
N ILE A 205 0.88 -8.00 -10.46
CA ILE A 205 0.50 -9.42 -10.49
C ILE A 205 -0.19 -9.67 -11.82
N MET A 206 0.40 -10.57 -12.61
CA MET A 206 -0.20 -11.08 -13.84
C MET A 206 -1.20 -12.19 -13.51
N VAL A 207 -2.42 -12.03 -13.98
CA VAL A 207 -3.52 -12.94 -13.69
C VAL A 207 -3.57 -14.05 -14.74
N ILE A 208 -3.26 -15.28 -14.30
CA ILE A 208 -3.33 -16.49 -15.12
C ILE A 208 -4.77 -17.01 -15.16
N ASN A 209 -5.40 -17.12 -13.98
CA ASN A 209 -6.77 -17.59 -13.85
C ASN A 209 -7.53 -16.69 -12.85
N PRO A 210 -8.41 -15.80 -13.35
CA PRO A 210 -9.11 -14.84 -12.49
C PRO A 210 -10.17 -15.50 -11.60
N ASP A 211 -10.59 -16.73 -11.89
CA ASP A 211 -11.55 -17.47 -11.05
C ASP A 211 -10.88 -18.14 -9.82
N LEU A 212 -9.56 -18.00 -9.68
CA LEU A 212 -8.77 -18.50 -8.54
C LEU A 212 -8.25 -17.34 -7.68
N ASN A 213 -7.70 -17.67 -6.52
CA ASN A 213 -7.10 -16.71 -5.59
C ASN A 213 -5.70 -16.22 -6.06
N LEU A 214 -5.13 -15.28 -5.31
CA LEU A 214 -3.81 -14.69 -5.62
C LEU A 214 -2.64 -15.70 -5.66
N GLY A 215 -2.77 -16.86 -5.00
CA GLY A 215 -1.72 -17.87 -4.96
C GLY A 215 -1.55 -18.62 -6.28
N ALA A 216 -2.55 -18.57 -7.15
CA ALA A 216 -2.51 -19.16 -8.49
C ALA A 216 -2.04 -18.17 -9.58
N GLN A 217 -1.61 -16.97 -9.21
CA GLN A 217 -1.22 -15.91 -10.15
C GLN A 217 0.30 -15.69 -10.15
N THR A 218 0.81 -14.97 -11.15
CA THR A 218 2.24 -14.67 -11.26
C THR A 218 2.56 -13.29 -10.72
N TRP A 219 3.35 -13.24 -9.65
CA TRP A 219 3.86 -12.00 -9.09
C TRP A 219 5.14 -11.58 -9.82
N LEU A 220 5.23 -10.30 -10.23
CA LEU A 220 6.43 -9.79 -10.89
C LEU A 220 7.47 -9.28 -9.87
N GLU A 221 7.03 -8.89 -8.68
CA GLU A 221 7.90 -8.43 -7.60
C GLU A 221 8.85 -9.52 -7.12
N LYS A 222 10.08 -9.12 -6.84
CA LYS A 222 11.14 -9.99 -6.35
C LYS A 222 11.71 -9.54 -5.01
N THR A 223 12.07 -10.52 -4.19
CA THR A 223 12.74 -10.30 -2.90
C THR A 223 14.15 -9.78 -3.11
N ALA A 224 14.80 -9.32 -2.03
CA ALA A 224 16.22 -8.95 -2.06
C ALA A 224 17.14 -10.09 -2.52
N GLU A 225 16.72 -11.34 -2.32
CA GLU A 225 17.41 -12.54 -2.76
C GLU A 225 16.97 -13.00 -4.18
N ASN A 226 16.24 -12.15 -4.93
CA ASN A 226 15.75 -12.42 -6.29
C ASN A 226 14.73 -13.58 -6.37
N GLU A 227 14.08 -13.94 -5.26
CA GLU A 227 12.98 -14.92 -5.23
C GLU A 227 11.64 -14.25 -5.56
N ASN A 228 10.66 -15.02 -6.03
CA ASN A 228 9.32 -14.51 -6.27
C ASN A 228 8.66 -14.07 -4.95
N TYR A 229 8.23 -12.80 -4.87
CA TYR A 229 7.72 -12.22 -3.62
C TYR A 229 6.43 -12.89 -3.14
N GLY A 230 5.50 -13.15 -4.07
CA GLY A 230 4.25 -13.86 -3.79
C GLY A 230 4.49 -15.27 -3.25
N GLN A 231 5.36 -16.05 -3.87
CA GLN A 231 5.68 -17.40 -3.41
C GLN A 231 6.30 -17.41 -1.99
N LYS A 232 7.15 -16.43 -1.66
CA LYS A 232 7.80 -16.36 -0.35
C LYS A 232 6.88 -15.86 0.75
N TYR A 233 5.99 -14.91 0.45
CA TYR A 233 5.23 -14.18 1.48
C TYR A 233 3.72 -14.34 1.44
N LEU A 234 3.12 -14.96 0.42
CA LEU A 234 1.69 -15.27 0.42
C LEU A 234 1.45 -16.62 1.12
N LEU A 235 1.26 -16.58 2.43
CA LEU A 235 1.08 -17.79 3.25
C LEU A 235 -0.42 -18.11 3.41
N THR A 236 -1.02 -18.75 2.41
CA THR A 236 -2.46 -19.08 2.39
C THR A 236 -2.90 -19.89 3.61
N ALA A 237 -2.08 -20.83 4.09
CA ALA A 237 -2.32 -21.57 5.33
C ALA A 237 -2.42 -20.66 6.59
N LYS A 238 -1.88 -19.45 6.52
CA LYS A 238 -1.98 -18.40 7.56
C LYS A 238 -3.01 -17.33 7.22
N ARG A 239 -3.93 -17.62 6.29
CA ARG A 239 -5.06 -16.78 5.88
C ARG A 239 -4.65 -15.48 5.17
N ASP A 240 -3.46 -15.46 4.59
CA ASP A 240 -3.05 -14.42 3.65
C ASP A 240 -3.87 -14.49 2.36
N GLY A 241 -4.00 -13.36 1.67
CA GLY A 241 -4.88 -13.21 0.51
C GLY A 241 -5.51 -11.82 0.45
N ILE A 242 -6.51 -11.68 -0.42
CA ILE A 242 -7.22 -10.41 -0.64
C ILE A 242 -8.24 -10.21 0.48
N LYS A 243 -8.30 -8.97 1.00
CA LYS A 243 -9.27 -8.53 2.01
C LYS A 243 -9.94 -7.24 1.54
N ARG A 244 -11.27 -7.18 1.60
CA ARG A 244 -12.06 -5.98 1.32
C ARG A 244 -12.59 -5.38 2.61
N LEU A 245 -12.47 -4.06 2.78
CA LEU A 245 -13.11 -3.36 3.88
C LEU A 245 -14.64 -3.50 3.80
N LYS A 246 -15.28 -3.86 4.91
CA LYS A 246 -16.74 -4.07 4.97
C LYS A 246 -17.57 -2.84 4.64
N ILE A 247 -17.03 -1.65 4.89
CA ILE A 247 -17.68 -0.38 4.54
C ILE A 247 -17.86 -0.21 3.02
N TRP A 248 -17.17 -1.00 2.20
CA TRP A 248 -17.26 -1.00 0.73
C TRP A 248 -17.66 -2.36 0.16
N ALA A 249 -18.08 -3.31 1.01
CA ALA A 249 -18.42 -4.69 0.63
C ALA A 249 -19.91 -4.85 0.33
#